data_AF-A0A9D6JKE0-F1
#
_entry.id   AF-A0A9D6JKE0-F1
#
_cell.length_a   1.000
_cell.length_b   1.000
_cell.length_c   1.000
_cell.angle_alpha   90.00
_cell.angle_beta   90.00
_cell.angle_gamma   90.00
#
_symmetry.space_group_name_H-M   'P 1'
#
loop_
_entity.id
_entity.type
_entity.pdbx_description
1 polymer ?
#
loop_
_entity_poly.entity_id
_entity_poly.type
_entity_poly.pdbx_seq_one_letter_code
_entity_poly.pdbx_strand_id
1 'polypeptide(L)'
;RDTGCPVVFDATHSVQLPGGQGTVSGGQREHVPVLARAAVAAGVAGLFMETHPNPDKALSDGPNAWPLPKLENLLEMLQQIDKAVKSRPFDESLL
;
A
#
# COMPACT_ATOMS: atom_id res chain seq x y z
N ARG A 1 -2.88 -18.71 -6.89
CA ARG A 1 -1.63 -18.01 -7.32
C ARG A 1 -1.25 -18.41 -8.76
N ASP A 2 -2.25 -18.62 -9.60
CA ASP A 2 -2.18 -19.64 -10.65
C ASP A 2 -1.42 -19.18 -11.89
N THR A 3 -1.29 -17.86 -12.05
CA THR A 3 -0.51 -17.25 -13.13
C THR A 3 1.00 -17.31 -12.89
N GLY A 4 1.45 -17.57 -11.67
CA GLY A 4 2.87 -17.51 -11.28
C GLY A 4 3.50 -16.10 -11.34
N CYS A 5 2.73 -15.07 -11.70
CA CYS A 5 3.23 -13.70 -11.82
C CYS A 5 3.38 -13.03 -10.43
N PRO A 6 4.40 -12.18 -10.24
CA PRO A 6 4.50 -11.37 -9.02
C PRO A 6 3.34 -10.38 -8.96
N VAL A 7 2.64 -10.34 -7.82
CA VAL A 7 1.56 -9.38 -7.56
C VAL A 7 2.11 -8.23 -6.71
N VAL A 8 1.89 -7.00 -7.17
CA VAL A 8 2.21 -5.77 -6.43
C VAL A 8 0.91 -5.10 -6.02
N PHE A 9 0.81 -4.70 -4.76
CA PHE A 9 -0.33 -3.90 -4.28
C PHE A 9 0.02 -2.42 -4.23
N ASP A 10 -0.78 -1.60 -4.90
CA ASP A 10 -0.68 -0.15 -4.84
C ASP A 10 -1.48 0.38 -3.64
N ALA A 11 -0.78 0.78 -2.58
CA ALA A 11 -1.42 1.19 -1.34
C ALA A 11 -2.05 2.60 -1.44
N THR A 12 -1.55 3.47 -2.31
CA THR A 12 -1.97 4.87 -2.40
C THR A 12 -3.14 5.04 -3.36
N HIS A 13 -3.11 4.44 -4.54
CA HIS A 13 -4.22 4.54 -5.48
C HIS A 13 -5.42 3.68 -5.07
N SER A 14 -5.21 2.64 -4.25
CA SER A 14 -6.32 1.84 -3.68
C SER A 14 -7.20 2.61 -2.69
N VAL A 15 -6.74 3.76 -2.16
CA VAL A 15 -7.53 4.63 -1.27
C VAL A 15 -8.03 5.90 -1.95
N GLN A 16 -7.86 5.98 -3.27
CA GLN A 16 -8.33 7.10 -4.07
C GLN A 16 -9.85 7.13 -4.12
N LEU A 17 -10.41 8.34 -4.11
CA LEU A 17 -11.83 8.57 -4.34
C LEU A 17 -11.99 9.28 -5.70
N PRO A 18 -12.24 8.54 -6.79
CA PRO A 18 -12.36 9.11 -8.13
C PRO A 18 -13.47 10.15 -8.18
N GLY A 19 -13.15 11.37 -8.66
CA GLY A 19 -14.10 12.49 -8.72
C GLY A 19 -14.51 13.06 -7.36
N GLY A 20 -13.89 12.63 -6.26
CA GLY A 20 -14.26 13.01 -4.88
C GLY A 20 -14.07 14.50 -4.54
N GLN A 21 -13.41 15.28 -5.41
CA GLN A 21 -13.27 16.74 -5.28
C GLN A 21 -13.72 17.50 -6.54
N GLY A 22 -14.67 16.93 -7.29
CA GLY A 22 -15.19 17.54 -8.51
C GLY A 22 -14.26 17.29 -9.71
N THR A 23 -13.28 18.18 -9.93
CA THR A 23 -12.36 18.10 -11.10
C THR A 23 -11.06 17.36 -10.83
N VAL A 24 -10.75 17.07 -9.56
CA VAL A 24 -9.58 16.30 -9.14
C VAL A 24 -10.01 15.12 -8.26
N SER A 25 -9.16 14.10 -8.18
CA SER A 25 -9.42 12.95 -7.32
C SER A 25 -9.20 13.29 -5.85
N GLY A 26 -10.10 12.82 -5.01
CA GLY A 26 -9.92 12.81 -3.56
C GLY A 26 -9.10 11.61 -3.10
N GLY A 27 -9.00 11.42 -1.79
CA GLY A 27 -8.22 10.34 -1.22
C GLY A 27 -8.35 10.21 0.29
N GLN A 28 -8.12 9.01 0.80
CA GLN A 28 -8.18 8.68 2.22
C GLN A 28 -6.85 8.08 2.69
N ARG A 29 -5.78 8.88 2.67
CA ARG A 29 -4.43 8.42 3.05
C ARG A 29 -4.35 7.78 4.45
N GLU A 30 -5.28 8.10 5.35
CA GLU A 30 -5.40 7.48 6.67
C GLU A 30 -5.62 5.96 6.59
N HIS A 31 -6.11 5.44 5.46
CA HIS A 31 -6.32 4.03 5.21
C HIS A 31 -5.10 3.31 4.58
N VAL A 32 -4.09 4.05 4.11
CA VAL A 32 -2.87 3.47 3.52
C VAL A 32 -2.21 2.44 4.46
N PRO A 33 -1.99 2.72 5.76
CA PRO A 33 -1.32 1.77 6.63
C PRO A 33 -2.11 0.47 6.84
N VAL A 34 -3.44 0.54 6.95
CA VAL A 34 -4.25 -0.67 7.20
C VAL A 34 -4.31 -1.54 5.96
N LEU A 35 -4.49 -0.96 4.77
CA LEU A 35 -4.52 -1.72 3.52
C LEU A 35 -3.14 -2.27 3.15
N ALA A 36 -2.07 -1.52 3.38
CA ALA A 36 -0.71 -2.02 3.19
C ALA A 36 -0.41 -3.22 4.09
N ARG A 37 -0.79 -3.18 5.38
CA ARG A 37 -0.66 -4.34 6.27
C ARG A 37 -1.47 -5.54 5.78
N ALA A 38 -2.70 -5.32 5.34
CA ALA A 38 -3.55 -6.39 4.82
C ALA A 38 -2.94 -7.04 3.56
N ALA A 39 -2.45 -6.24 2.62
CA ALA A 39 -1.81 -6.73 1.40
C ALA A 39 -0.53 -7.51 1.68
N VAL A 40 0.35 -6.99 2.55
CA VAL A 40 1.57 -7.70 2.96
C VAL A 40 1.22 -9.00 3.70
N ALA A 41 0.20 -8.99 4.57
CA ALA A 41 -0.26 -10.17 5.26
C ALA A 41 -0.89 -11.23 4.32
N ALA A 42 -1.47 -10.80 3.20
CA ALA A 42 -1.94 -11.68 2.13
C ALA A 42 -0.78 -12.26 1.28
N GLY A 43 0.46 -11.79 1.49
CA GLY A 43 1.65 -12.36 0.86
C GLY A 43 1.96 -11.82 -0.54
N VAL A 44 1.67 -10.53 -0.81
CA VAL A 44 2.08 -9.86 -2.07
C VAL A 44 3.59 -9.95 -2.31
N ALA A 45 4.02 -9.89 -3.57
CA ALA A 45 5.43 -9.89 -3.96
C ALA A 45 6.07 -8.51 -3.79
N GLY A 46 5.26 -7.46 -3.84
CA GLY A 46 5.72 -6.09 -3.63
C GLY A 46 4.60 -5.16 -3.18
N LEU A 47 5.01 -4.00 -2.68
CA LEU A 47 4.13 -2.90 -2.34
C LEU A 47 4.57 -1.68 -3.16
N PHE A 48 3.61 -0.97 -3.74
CA PHE A 48 3.80 0.34 -4.33
C PHE A 48 3.14 1.39 -3.43
N MET A 49 3.79 2.53 -3.25
CA MET A 49 3.30 3.64 -2.42
C MET A 49 3.94 4.95 -2.86
N GLU A 50 3.10 5.94 -3.14
CA GLU A 50 3.56 7.32 -3.35
C GLU A 50 3.72 8.07 -2.03
N THR A 51 4.68 8.99 -1.99
CA THR A 51 5.02 9.75 -0.79
C THR A 51 5.37 11.19 -1.12
N HIS A 52 5.15 12.09 -0.17
CA HIS A 52 5.53 13.49 -0.30
C HIS A 52 5.94 14.08 1.05
N PRO A 53 6.92 15.02 1.12
CA PRO A 53 7.29 15.69 2.37
C PRO A 53 6.13 16.46 3.01
N ASN A 54 5.25 17.02 2.17
CA ASN A 54 4.01 17.67 2.60
C ASN A 54 2.88 17.35 1.60
N PRO A 55 2.15 16.23 1.74
CA PRO A 55 1.18 15.78 0.75
C PRO A 55 0.13 16.82 0.35
N ASP A 56 -0.20 17.77 1.23
CA ASP A 56 -1.18 18.82 0.95
C ASP A 56 -0.65 19.88 -0.03
N LYS A 57 0.64 19.86 -0.35
CA LYS A 57 1.30 20.68 -1.38
C LYS A 57 1.69 19.89 -2.64
N ALA A 58 1.33 18.60 -2.73
CA ALA A 58 1.63 17.81 -3.91
C ALA A 58 0.81 18.31 -5.11
N LEU A 59 1.42 18.32 -6.31
CA LEU A 59 0.77 18.78 -7.55
C LEU A 59 -0.21 17.75 -8.14
N SER A 60 -0.06 16.49 -7.75
CA SER A 60 -0.96 15.38 -8.08
C SER A 60 -1.03 14.45 -6.88
N ASP A 61 -2.17 13.77 -6.73
CA ASP A 61 -2.40 12.66 -5.78
C ASP A 61 -2.07 12.94 -4.31
N GLY A 62 -1.94 14.22 -3.95
CA GLY A 62 -1.72 14.68 -2.59
C GLY A 62 -2.65 14.02 -1.57
N PRO A 63 -3.98 13.98 -1.79
CA PRO A 63 -4.92 13.31 -0.88
C PRO A 63 -4.58 11.84 -0.56
N ASN A 64 -3.92 11.12 -1.48
CA ASN A 64 -3.54 9.71 -1.32
C ASN A 64 -2.09 9.51 -0.87
N ALA A 65 -1.19 10.47 -1.14
CA ALA A 65 0.23 10.34 -0.85
C ALA A 65 0.50 10.20 0.66
N TRP A 66 1.35 9.24 1.01
CA TRP A 66 1.75 9.03 2.40
C TRP A 66 2.77 10.11 2.83
N PRO A 67 2.72 10.65 4.06
CA PRO A 67 3.72 11.60 4.52
C PRO A 67 5.11 10.96 4.62
N LEU A 68 6.10 11.49 3.89
CA LEU A 68 7.47 10.96 3.85
C LEU A 68 8.11 10.76 5.23
N PRO A 69 7.97 11.68 6.19
CA PRO A 69 8.53 11.49 7.54
C PRO A 69 7.94 10.30 8.31
N LYS A 70 6.80 9.74 7.87
CA LYS A 70 6.14 8.58 8.48
C LYS A 70 6.45 7.27 7.74
N LEU A 71 7.23 7.32 6.66
CA LEU A 71 7.45 6.17 5.79
C LEU A 71 8.26 5.06 6.49
N GLU A 72 9.35 5.43 7.18
CA GLU A 72 10.23 4.49 7.87
C GLU A 72 9.48 3.59 8.85
N ASN A 73 8.76 4.18 9.80
CA ASN A 73 7.96 3.44 10.78
C ASN A 73 6.94 2.49 10.14
N LEU A 74 6.34 2.89 9.01
CA LEU A 74 5.40 2.04 8.29
C LEU A 74 6.14 0.86 7.62
N LEU A 75 7.26 1.13 6.95
CA LEU A 75 8.06 0.10 6.28
C LEU A 75 8.63 -0.94 7.26
N GLU A 76 9.11 -0.51 8.44
CA GLU A 76 9.60 -1.43 9.47
C GLU A 76 8.52 -2.43 9.90
N MET A 77 7.30 -1.94 10.16
CA MET A 77 6.16 -2.79 10.51
C MET A 77 5.81 -3.75 9.36
N LEU A 78 5.78 -3.26 8.12
CA LEU A 78 5.46 -4.07 6.96
C LEU A 78 6.51 -5.16 6.72
N GLN A 79 7.80 -4.87 6.89
CA GLN A 79 8.86 -5.86 6.79
C GLN A 79 8.73 -6.98 7.84
N GLN A 80 8.30 -6.65 9.07
CA GLN A 80 8.06 -7.65 10.10
C GLN A 80 6.90 -8.58 9.74
N ILE A 81 5.79 -8.03 9.23
CA ILE A 81 4.64 -8.82 8.76
C ILE A 81 5.05 -9.70 7.58
N ASP A 82 5.77 -9.13 6.61
CA ASP A 82 6.25 -9.84 5.42
C ASP A 82 7.07 -11.07 5.77
N LYS A 83 8.06 -10.89 6.66
CA LYS A 83 8.93 -11.97 7.14
C LYS A 83 8.14 -13.05 7.86
N ALA A 84 7.18 -12.67 8.70
CA ALA A 84 6.37 -13.62 9.45
C ALA A 84 5.51 -14.47 8.51
N VAL A 85 4.81 -13.83 7.57
CA VAL A 85 3.88 -14.48 6.65
C VAL A 85 4.62 -15.34 5.62
N LYS A 86 5.79 -14.92 5.15
CA LYS A 86 6.62 -15.68 4.20
C LYS A 86 7.57 -16.70 4.86
N SER A 87 7.48 -16.91 6.19
CA SER A 87 8.33 -17.86 6.91
C SER A 87 8.04 -19.34 6.60
N ARG A 88 6.92 -19.61 5.92
CA ARG A 88 6.48 -20.94 5.49
C ARG A 88 5.73 -20.84 4.16
N PRO A 89 5.58 -21.94 3.40
CA PRO A 89 4.69 -21.97 2.24
C PRO A 89 3.25 -21.63 2.64
N PHE A 90 2.51 -21.02 1.71
CA PHE A 90 1.08 -20.80 1.90
C PHE A 90 0.29 -22.06 1.57
N ASP A 91 -0.73 -22.37 2.37
CA ASP A 91 -1.55 -23.57 2.18
C ASP A 91 -2.22 -23.58 0.80
N GLU A 92 -2.67 -22.43 0.30
CA GLU A 92 -3.26 -22.32 -1.05
C GLU A 92 -2.24 -22.48 -2.19
N SER A 93 -0.93 -22.56 -1.89
CA SER A 93 0.11 -22.91 -2.87
C SER A 93 0.41 -24.40 -2.92
N LEU A 94 -0.17 -25.18 -2.00
CA LEU A 94 0.01 -26.63 -1.89
C LEU A 94 -1.19 -27.43 -2.43
N LEU A 95 -2.27 -26.75 -2.79
CA LEU A 95 -3.46 -27.30 -3.45
C LEU A 95 -3.25 -27.36 -4.96
#